data_AF-A0A9E5L877-F1
#
_entry.id   AF-A0A9E5L877-F1
#
_cell.length_a   1.000
_cell.length_b   1.000
_cell.length_c   1.000
_cell.angle_alpha   90.00
_cell.angle_beta   90.00
_cell.angle_gamma   90.00
#
_symmetry.space_group_name_H-M   'P 1'
#
loop_
_entity.id
_entity.type
_entity.pdbx_description
1 polymer ?
#
loop_
_entity_poly.entity_id
_entity_poly.type
_entity_poly.pdbx_seq_one_letter_code
_entity_poly.pdbx_strand_id
1 'polypeptide(L)'
;MRPLKKATFFAVILLGLFSFSKSEKTITPLNLSNINVLEILSHQNYQCRPNSDYLFYVETKLLKKSRGFNTINAKIFLMDRASRKSNLLASENIAVPFHKEMISLDYETAIRDSEMIIFENGDSIVGNSNSGPYCFSELIKNEIIYNSYISATNKLLGLNRSW
;
A
#
# COMPACT_ATOMS: atom_id res chain seq x y z
N MET A 1 19.57 -21.18 49.93
CA MET A 1 19.62 -19.84 49.31
C MET A 1 18.57 -18.94 49.95
N ARG A 2 19.00 -17.81 50.57
CA ARG A 2 18.14 -16.93 51.40
C ARG A 2 16.90 -16.45 50.62
N PRO A 3 15.70 -16.44 51.23
CA PRO A 3 14.44 -16.11 50.54
C PRO A 3 14.45 -14.73 49.88
N LEU A 4 15.22 -13.79 50.44
CA LEU A 4 15.41 -12.45 49.89
C LEU A 4 15.95 -12.45 48.45
N LYS A 5 16.90 -13.33 48.13
CA LYS A 5 17.51 -13.41 46.79
C LYS A 5 16.53 -13.96 45.74
N LYS A 6 15.56 -14.79 46.15
CA LYS A 6 14.53 -15.31 45.26
C LYS A 6 13.53 -14.21 44.88
N ALA A 7 13.12 -13.38 45.84
CA ALA A 7 12.20 -12.27 45.61
C ALA A 7 12.76 -11.23 44.62
N THR A 8 14.06 -10.88 44.74
CA THR A 8 14.71 -9.92 43.83
C THR A 8 14.76 -10.45 42.39
N PHE A 9 15.04 -11.74 42.22
CA PHE A 9 15.08 -12.38 40.90
C PHE A 9 13.71 -12.35 40.21
N PHE A 10 12.64 -12.66 40.95
CA PHE A 10 11.28 -12.55 40.41
C PHE A 10 10.89 -11.12 40.05
N ALA A 11 11.27 -10.12 40.86
CA ALA A 11 11.00 -8.72 40.56
C ALA A 11 11.69 -8.24 39.28
N VAL A 12 12.95 -8.64 39.04
CA VAL A 12 13.70 -8.29 37.83
C VAL A 12 13.08 -8.92 36.58
N ILE A 13 12.64 -10.18 36.67
CA ILE A 13 11.95 -10.85 35.57
C ILE A 13 10.62 -10.17 35.26
N LEU A 14 9.84 -9.79 36.29
CA LEU A 14 8.56 -9.13 36.10
C LEU A 14 8.71 -7.79 35.39
N LEU A 15 9.68 -6.97 35.82
CA LEU A 15 9.98 -5.66 35.19
C LEU A 15 10.44 -5.82 33.73
N GLY A 16 11.21 -6.87 33.44
CA GLY A 16 11.61 -7.20 32.07
C GLY A 16 10.41 -7.50 31.16
N LEU A 17 9.45 -8.29 31.64
CA LEU A 17 8.25 -8.64 30.86
C LEU A 17 7.34 -7.44 30.61
N PHE A 18 7.17 -6.54 31.60
CA PHE A 18 6.35 -5.33 31.42
C PHE A 18 7.01 -4.28 30.51
N SER A 19 8.34 -4.23 30.44
CA SER A 19 9.06 -3.26 29.58
C SER A 19 8.92 -3.56 28.08
N PHE A 20 8.52 -4.77 27.69
CA PHE A 20 8.33 -5.16 26.28
C PHE A 20 6.86 -5.28 25.86
N SER A 21 5.93 -4.79 26.67
CA SER A 21 4.53 -4.70 26.24
C SER A 21 4.40 -3.67 25.12
N LYS A 22 4.40 -4.15 23.88
CA LYS A 22 4.16 -3.32 22.70
C LYS A 22 2.72 -2.85 22.77
N SER A 23 2.52 -1.55 23.00
CA SER A 23 1.18 -0.95 22.92
C SER A 23 0.69 -1.05 21.47
N GLU A 24 -0.19 -2.01 21.19
CA GLU A 24 -0.98 -2.03 19.97
C GLU A 24 -1.99 -0.89 20.05
N LYS A 25 -1.60 0.30 19.57
CA LYS A 25 -2.56 1.38 19.35
C LYS A 25 -3.49 0.93 18.23
N THR A 26 -4.75 0.67 18.55
CA THR A 26 -5.84 0.62 17.57
C THR A 26 -5.99 2.00 16.95
N ILE A 27 -5.33 2.19 15.80
CA ILE A 27 -5.44 3.42 15.02
C ILE A 27 -6.85 3.45 14.43
N THR A 28 -7.70 4.35 14.94
CA THR A 28 -8.99 4.61 14.32
C THR A 28 -8.77 5.10 12.88
N PRO A 29 -9.52 4.59 11.90
CA PRO A 29 -9.33 5.00 10.51
C PRO A 29 -9.60 6.48 10.33
N LEU A 30 -8.88 7.11 9.40
CA LEU A 30 -9.10 8.52 9.05
C LEU A 30 -10.52 8.69 8.50
N ASN A 31 -11.29 9.63 9.04
CA ASN A 31 -12.63 9.90 8.51
C ASN A 31 -12.52 10.66 7.18
N LEU A 32 -13.00 10.05 6.09
CA LEU A 32 -12.99 10.64 4.75
C LEU A 32 -14.19 11.56 4.47
N SER A 33 -15.22 11.60 5.32
CA SER A 33 -16.48 12.33 5.04
C SER A 33 -16.27 13.83 4.78
N ASN A 34 -15.24 14.42 5.39
CA ASN A 34 -14.96 15.85 5.32
C ASN A 34 -13.70 16.16 4.50
N ILE A 35 -13.14 15.18 3.79
CA ILE A 35 -11.87 15.31 3.07
C ILE A 35 -12.13 15.16 1.58
N ASN A 36 -11.86 16.22 0.81
CA ASN A 36 -11.92 16.16 -0.64
C ASN A 36 -10.61 15.62 -1.22
N VAL A 37 -10.53 14.29 -1.38
CA VAL A 37 -9.33 13.59 -1.86
C VAL A 37 -8.85 14.08 -3.23
N LEU A 38 -9.79 14.28 -4.16
CA LEU A 38 -9.46 14.69 -5.53
C LEU A 38 -8.90 16.12 -5.59
N GLU A 39 -9.43 17.01 -4.77
CA GLU A 39 -8.93 18.38 -4.63
C GLU A 39 -7.52 18.41 -4.03
N ILE A 40 -7.24 17.59 -3.02
CA ILE A 40 -5.89 17.51 -2.46
C ILE A 40 -4.91 17.00 -3.51
N LEU A 41 -5.26 15.96 -4.28
CA LEU A 41 -4.42 15.43 -5.34
C LEU A 41 -4.20 16.43 -6.48
N SER A 42 -5.23 17.19 -6.87
CA SER A 42 -5.08 18.20 -7.92
C SER A 42 -4.14 19.31 -7.49
N HIS A 43 -4.24 19.79 -6.25
CA HIS A 43 -3.33 20.82 -5.71
C HIS A 43 -1.88 20.34 -5.64
N GLN A 44 -1.64 19.07 -5.35
CA GLN A 44 -0.28 18.54 -5.26
C GLN A 44 0.45 18.50 -6.61
N ASN A 45 -0.26 18.44 -7.74
CA ASN A 45 0.36 18.46 -9.08
C ASN A 45 0.90 19.85 -9.48
N TYR A 46 0.36 20.92 -8.90
CA TYR A 46 0.68 22.30 -9.30
C TYR A 46 1.52 23.08 -8.29
N GLN A 47 1.71 22.53 -7.08
CA GLN A 47 2.42 23.22 -6.01
C GLN A 47 3.87 22.71 -5.89
N CYS A 48 4.82 23.64 -5.80
CA CYS A 48 6.24 23.33 -5.57
C CYS A 48 6.51 22.63 -4.23
N ARG A 49 5.55 22.68 -3.30
CA ARG A 49 5.59 21.97 -2.02
C ARG A 49 4.25 21.26 -1.81
N PRO A 50 4.19 19.92 -1.88
CA PRO A 50 2.95 19.20 -1.69
C PRO A 50 2.35 19.49 -0.31
N ASN A 51 1.01 19.49 -0.24
CA ASN A 51 0.26 19.72 1.00
C ASN A 51 0.84 18.88 2.16
N SER A 52 1.19 19.56 3.26
CA SER A 52 1.89 19.00 4.40
C SER A 52 1.02 18.21 5.36
N ASP A 53 -0.29 18.26 5.22
CA ASP A 53 -1.21 17.70 6.22
C ASP A 53 -1.52 16.23 5.92
N TYR A 54 -1.51 15.88 4.63
CA TYR A 54 -1.85 14.55 4.16
C TYR A 54 -0.69 13.88 3.41
N LEU A 55 -0.64 12.56 3.48
CA LEU A 55 0.27 11.72 2.71
C LEU A 55 -0.54 10.67 1.95
N PHE A 56 -0.36 10.66 0.63
CA PHE A 56 -0.75 9.54 -0.21
C PHE A 56 0.38 8.53 -0.25
N TYR A 57 0.05 7.26 -0.07
CA TYR A 57 1.01 6.18 -0.21
C TYR A 57 0.34 4.90 -0.68
N VAL A 58 1.14 4.04 -1.31
CA VAL A 58 0.70 2.75 -1.84
C VAL A 58 1.39 1.64 -1.08
N GLU A 59 0.61 0.66 -0.64
CA GLU A 59 1.13 -0.60 -0.11
C GLU A 59 0.87 -1.73 -1.11
N THR A 60 1.87 -2.57 -1.33
CA THR A 60 1.78 -3.70 -2.24
C THR A 60 2.01 -5.01 -1.50
N LYS A 61 1.18 -6.01 -1.80
CA LYS A 61 1.31 -7.37 -1.27
C LYS A 61 1.37 -8.37 -2.42
N LEU A 62 2.33 -9.29 -2.38
CA LEU A 62 2.39 -10.38 -3.35
C LEU A 62 1.23 -11.36 -3.12
N LEU A 63 0.45 -11.64 -4.16
CA LEU A 63 -0.62 -12.64 -4.13
C LEU A 63 -0.16 -13.96 -4.72
N LYS A 64 0.41 -13.92 -5.93
CA LYS A 64 0.82 -15.12 -6.68
C LYS A 64 2.08 -14.83 -7.49
N LYS A 65 2.99 -15.80 -7.55
CA LYS A 65 4.06 -15.83 -8.55
C LYS A 65 3.65 -16.81 -9.64
N SER A 66 3.73 -16.37 -10.88
CA SER A 66 3.47 -17.20 -12.06
C SER A 66 4.69 -17.17 -12.97
N ARG A 67 4.72 -18.04 -13.99
CA ARG A 67 5.75 -17.94 -15.01
C ARG A 67 5.58 -16.63 -15.77
N GLY A 68 6.61 -15.80 -15.71
CA GLY A 68 6.69 -14.55 -16.45
C GLY A 68 6.12 -13.32 -15.75
N PHE A 69 5.28 -13.46 -14.74
CA PHE A 69 4.68 -12.32 -14.03
C PHE A 69 4.43 -12.62 -12.56
N ASN A 70 4.33 -11.55 -11.77
CA ASN A 70 3.82 -11.61 -10.40
C ASN A 70 2.46 -10.91 -10.32
N THR A 71 1.49 -11.54 -9.67
CA THR A 71 0.25 -10.86 -9.29
C THR A 71 0.42 -10.26 -7.90
N ILE A 72 0.24 -8.96 -7.79
CA ILE A 72 0.27 -8.22 -6.53
C ILE A 72 -1.11 -7.62 -6.25
N ASN A 73 -1.40 -7.34 -5.00
CA ASN A 73 -2.49 -6.47 -4.59
C ASN A 73 -1.89 -5.14 -4.18
N ALA A 74 -2.28 -4.06 -4.86
CA ALA A 74 -1.85 -2.70 -4.55
C ALA A 74 -3.01 -1.94 -3.89
N LYS A 75 -2.72 -1.26 -2.79
CA LYS A 75 -3.68 -0.50 -1.99
C LYS A 75 -3.23 0.93 -1.86
N ILE A 76 -4.09 1.87 -2.23
CA ILE A 76 -3.86 3.31 -2.12
C ILE A 76 -4.47 3.78 -0.81
N PHE A 77 -3.66 4.46 0.00
CA PHE A 77 -4.07 5.00 1.28
C PHE A 77 -3.89 6.53 1.32
N LEU A 78 -4.77 7.16 2.08
CA LEU A 78 -4.59 8.53 2.57
C LEU A 78 -4.28 8.48 4.05
N MET A 79 -3.23 9.16 4.47
CA MET A 79 -2.88 9.33 5.89
C MET A 79 -2.81 10.79 6.27
N ASP A 80 -3.43 11.13 7.40
CA ASP A 80 -3.17 12.38 8.09
C ASP A 80 -1.83 12.28 8.81
N ARG A 81 -0.91 13.20 8.50
CA ARG A 81 0.45 13.20 9.04
C ARG A 81 0.48 13.57 10.51
N ALA A 82 -0.44 14.40 10.99
CA ALA A 82 -0.51 14.82 12.39
C ALA A 82 -1.02 13.68 13.28
N SER A 83 -2.14 13.05 12.90
CA SER A 83 -2.74 11.97 13.71
C SER A 83 -2.21 10.56 13.39
N ARG A 84 -1.48 10.39 12.27
CA ARG A 84 -1.04 9.09 11.72
C ARG A 84 -2.18 8.12 11.39
N LYS A 85 -3.42 8.61 11.37
CA LYS A 85 -4.59 7.82 10.96
C LYS A 85 -4.61 7.73 9.45
N SER A 86 -4.92 6.54 8.94
CA SER A 86 -5.06 6.31 7.51
C SER A 86 -6.40 5.70 7.16
N ASN A 87 -6.79 5.82 5.90
CA ASN A 87 -7.95 5.13 5.33
C ASN A 87 -7.64 4.66 3.90
N LEU A 88 -8.24 3.54 3.53
CA LEU A 88 -8.11 2.94 2.21
C LEU A 88 -8.94 3.76 1.22
N LEU A 89 -8.32 4.17 0.12
CA LEU A 89 -8.98 4.88 -0.97
C LEU A 89 -9.42 3.93 -2.08
N ALA A 90 -8.52 3.04 -2.49
CA ALA A 90 -8.76 2.06 -3.54
C ALA A 90 -7.79 0.88 -3.39
N SER A 91 -8.15 -0.26 -3.95
CA SER A 91 -7.31 -1.46 -3.96
C SER A 91 -7.60 -2.25 -5.22
N GLU A 92 -6.55 -2.71 -5.88
CA GLU A 92 -6.66 -3.58 -7.04
C GLU A 92 -5.57 -4.63 -7.12
N ASN A 93 -5.87 -5.70 -7.84
CA ASN A 93 -4.89 -6.70 -8.22
C ASN A 93 -4.22 -6.30 -9.53
N ILE A 94 -2.89 -6.35 -9.55
CA ILE A 94 -2.08 -5.91 -10.66
C ILE A 94 -1.15 -7.05 -11.08
N ALA A 95 -1.10 -7.30 -12.38
CA ALA A 95 -0.10 -8.11 -13.02
C ALA A 95 1.15 -7.29 -13.26
N VAL A 96 2.27 -7.76 -12.73
CA VAL A 96 3.59 -7.17 -12.92
C VAL A 96 4.41 -8.13 -13.78
N PRO A 97 4.49 -7.91 -15.10
CA PRO A 97 5.28 -8.77 -15.98
C PRO A 97 6.78 -8.57 -15.72
N PHE A 98 7.59 -9.60 -15.93
CA PHE A 98 9.05 -9.50 -15.79
C PHE A 98 9.67 -8.68 -16.94
N HIS A 99 9.02 -8.65 -18.09
CA HIS A 99 9.42 -7.90 -19.28
C HIS A 99 8.22 -7.18 -19.89
N LYS A 100 8.43 -5.95 -20.39
CA LYS A 100 7.37 -5.07 -20.91
C LYS A 100 6.57 -5.68 -22.07
N GLU A 101 7.21 -6.52 -22.88
CA GLU A 101 6.62 -7.15 -24.08
C GLU A 101 5.93 -8.48 -23.77
N MET A 102 5.91 -8.91 -22.51
CA MET A 102 5.43 -10.24 -22.17
C MET A 102 3.90 -10.27 -22.08
N ILE A 103 3.26 -10.87 -23.07
CA ILE A 103 1.83 -11.18 -23.06
C ILE A 103 1.60 -12.41 -22.19
N SER A 104 0.81 -12.26 -21.14
CA SER A 104 0.58 -13.27 -20.14
C SER A 104 -0.66 -14.11 -20.48
N LEU A 105 -0.44 -15.27 -21.12
CA LEU A 105 -1.48 -16.22 -21.56
C LEU A 105 -2.49 -16.64 -20.47
N ASP A 106 -2.07 -16.66 -19.20
CA ASP A 106 -2.93 -17.02 -18.06
C ASP A 106 -3.97 -15.95 -17.70
N TYR A 107 -3.86 -14.72 -18.23
CA TYR A 107 -4.82 -13.65 -17.92
C TYR A 107 -5.98 -13.57 -18.91
N GLU A 108 -5.78 -13.94 -20.17
CA GLU A 108 -6.85 -13.94 -21.18
C GLU A 108 -8.05 -14.80 -20.77
N THR A 109 -7.82 -15.86 -19.98
CA THR A 109 -8.90 -16.78 -19.56
C THR A 109 -9.79 -16.24 -18.44
N ALA A 110 -9.40 -15.15 -17.77
CA ALA A 110 -10.23 -14.47 -16.76
C ALA A 110 -10.97 -13.23 -17.32
N ILE A 111 -10.67 -12.82 -18.55
CA ILE A 111 -11.21 -11.64 -19.20
C ILE A 111 -12.34 -12.08 -20.15
N ARG A 112 -13.53 -12.28 -19.60
CA ARG A 112 -14.75 -12.09 -20.37
C ARG A 112 -15.28 -10.72 -19.96
N ASP A 113 -15.09 -9.73 -20.84
CA ASP A 113 -15.81 -8.45 -20.88
C ASP A 113 -15.28 -7.22 -20.10
N SER A 114 -14.04 -7.19 -19.62
CA SER A 114 -13.44 -5.96 -19.05
C SER A 114 -12.24 -5.49 -19.88
N GLU A 115 -12.28 -4.23 -20.33
CA GLU A 115 -11.13 -3.56 -20.94
C GLU A 115 -9.93 -3.67 -19.99
N MET A 116 -8.86 -4.29 -20.44
CA MET A 116 -7.63 -4.44 -19.67
C MET A 116 -6.95 -3.08 -19.58
N ILE A 117 -6.94 -2.48 -18.38
CA ILE A 117 -6.25 -1.21 -18.15
C ILE A 117 -4.76 -1.52 -18.01
N ILE A 118 -3.99 -1.16 -19.04
CA ILE A 118 -2.54 -1.30 -19.09
C ILE A 118 -1.90 0.03 -18.72
N PHE A 119 -0.96 0.01 -17.78
CA PHE A 119 -0.17 1.16 -17.35
C PHE A 119 1.03 1.39 -18.27
N GLU A 120 1.62 2.58 -18.22
CA GLU A 120 2.78 2.95 -19.08
C GLU A 120 4.00 2.04 -18.91
N ASN A 121 4.17 1.48 -17.70
CA ASN A 121 5.23 0.54 -17.37
C ASN A 121 4.95 -0.91 -17.82
N GLY A 122 3.80 -1.17 -18.44
CA GLY A 122 3.36 -2.50 -18.89
C GLY A 122 2.69 -3.35 -17.82
N ASP A 123 2.52 -2.84 -16.60
CA ASP A 123 1.69 -3.51 -15.59
C ASP A 123 0.21 -3.37 -15.97
N SER A 124 -0.64 -4.29 -15.51
CA SER A 124 -2.06 -4.26 -15.86
C SER A 124 -2.96 -4.64 -14.71
N ILE A 125 -4.12 -3.99 -14.58
CA ILE A 125 -5.14 -4.38 -13.60
C ILE A 125 -5.78 -5.70 -14.03
N VAL A 126 -5.90 -6.64 -13.09
CA VAL A 126 -6.31 -8.02 -13.36
C VAL A 126 -7.36 -8.49 -12.37
N GLY A 127 -8.55 -8.79 -12.90
CA GLY A 127 -9.72 -9.17 -12.10
C GLY A 127 -10.54 -7.95 -11.64
N ASN A 128 -11.59 -8.23 -10.86
CA ASN A 128 -12.57 -7.23 -10.41
C ASN A 128 -12.49 -7.03 -8.89
N SER A 129 -11.29 -6.76 -8.38
CA SER A 129 -11.01 -6.68 -6.94
C SER A 129 -11.10 -5.27 -6.37
N ASN A 130 -11.91 -4.41 -6.99
CA ASN A 130 -12.04 -3.04 -6.55
C ASN A 130 -12.60 -3.01 -5.13
N SER A 131 -11.84 -2.44 -4.21
CA SER A 131 -12.34 -2.14 -2.88
C SER A 131 -11.87 -0.76 -2.45
N GLY A 132 -12.83 0.07 -2.07
CA GLY A 132 -12.59 1.44 -1.63
C GLY A 132 -13.61 2.42 -2.23
N PRO A 133 -13.65 3.66 -1.70
CA PRO A 133 -14.55 4.69 -2.19
C PRO A 133 -14.15 5.31 -3.54
N TYR A 134 -12.95 5.02 -4.05
CA TYR A 134 -12.42 5.59 -5.31
C TYR A 134 -11.98 4.52 -6.31
N CYS A 135 -11.95 4.89 -7.59
CA CYS A 135 -11.42 4.05 -8.66
C CYS A 135 -9.89 4.07 -8.67
N PHE A 136 -9.26 2.90 -8.54
CA PHE A 136 -7.79 2.79 -8.58
C PHE A 136 -7.21 3.35 -9.88
N SER A 137 -7.84 3.05 -11.01
CA SER A 137 -7.42 3.49 -12.35
C SER A 137 -7.47 5.00 -12.55
N GLU A 138 -8.27 5.72 -11.77
CA GLU A 138 -8.31 7.19 -11.79
C GLU A 138 -7.22 7.77 -10.89
N LEU A 139 -7.07 7.21 -9.68
CA LEU A 139 -6.08 7.69 -8.70
C LEU A 139 -4.65 7.48 -9.17
N ILE A 140 -4.36 6.34 -9.80
CA ILE A 140 -3.00 5.99 -10.26
C ILE A 140 -2.47 6.90 -11.37
N LYS A 141 -3.34 7.67 -12.05
CA LYS A 141 -2.94 8.69 -13.02
C LYS A 141 -2.22 9.88 -12.37
N ASN A 142 -2.37 10.05 -11.06
CA ASN A 142 -1.64 11.08 -10.33
C ASN A 142 -0.18 10.64 -10.09
N GLU A 143 0.77 11.52 -10.41
CA GLU A 143 2.20 11.24 -10.35
C GLU A 143 2.65 10.79 -8.94
N ILE A 144 2.11 11.39 -7.88
CA ILE A 144 2.50 11.05 -6.49
C ILE A 144 2.09 9.63 -6.14
N ILE A 145 0.89 9.23 -6.57
CA ILE A 145 0.38 7.88 -6.35
C ILE A 145 1.16 6.89 -7.21
N TYR A 146 1.40 7.21 -8.48
CA TYR A 146 2.17 6.38 -9.40
C TYR A 146 3.60 6.15 -8.90
N ASN A 147 4.30 7.21 -8.48
CA ASN A 147 5.65 7.11 -7.94
C ASN A 147 5.69 6.29 -6.64
N SER A 148 4.69 6.46 -5.77
CA SER A 148 4.56 5.62 -4.59
C SER A 148 4.31 4.15 -4.95
N TYR A 149 3.52 3.87 -5.99
CA TYR A 149 3.27 2.53 -6.49
C TYR A 149 4.55 1.88 -7.02
N ILE A 150 5.30 2.56 -7.89
CA ILE A 150 6.56 2.06 -8.44
C ILE A 150 7.55 1.76 -7.32
N SER A 151 7.70 2.68 -6.35
CA SER A 151 8.57 2.49 -5.19
C SER A 151 8.17 1.26 -4.35
N ALA A 152 6.88 1.09 -4.07
CA ALA A 152 6.37 -0.05 -3.32
C ALA A 152 6.60 -1.38 -4.06
N THR A 153 6.30 -1.40 -5.37
CA THR A 153 6.49 -2.59 -6.22
C THR A 153 7.97 -2.95 -6.37
N ASN A 154 8.84 -1.97 -6.59
CA ASN A 154 10.29 -2.15 -6.62
C ASN A 154 10.80 -2.78 -5.32
N LYS A 155 10.37 -2.25 -4.18
CA LYS A 155 10.73 -2.78 -2.86
C LYS A 155 10.22 -4.20 -2.65
N LEU A 156 8.99 -4.50 -3.08
CA LEU A 156 8.38 -5.82 -2.90
C LEU A 156 9.07 -6.89 -3.76
N LEU A 157 9.40 -6.55 -5.00
CA LEU A 157 9.88 -7.51 -6.01
C LEU A 157 11.38 -7.45 -6.26
N GLY A 158 12.11 -6.53 -5.62
CA GLY A 158 13.54 -6.30 -5.84
C GLY A 158 13.84 -5.76 -7.24
N LEU A 159 12.97 -4.92 -7.77
CA LEU A 159 13.10 -4.32 -9.11
C LEU A 159 13.72 -2.92 -9.01
N ASN A 160 14.34 -2.47 -10.10
CA ASN A 160 14.92 -1.12 -10.24
C ASN A 160 14.22 -0.35 -11.37
N ARG A 161 12.89 -0.23 -11.32
CA ARG A 161 12.13 0.55 -12.32
C ARG A 161 12.17 2.02 -11.94
N SER A 162 12.58 2.88 -12.88
CA SER A 162 12.48 4.33 -12.75
C SER A 162 11.26 4.86 -13.53
N TRP A 163 10.79 6.04 -13.12
CA TRP A 163 9.88 6.88 -13.89
C TRP A 163 10.52 7.31 -15.22
#